data_AF-A0A257JPM4-F1
#
_entry.id   AF-A0A257JPM4-F1
#
_cell.length_a   1.000
_cell.length_b   1.000
_cell.length_c   1.000
_cell.angle_alpha   90.00
_cell.angle_beta   90.00
_cell.angle_gamma   90.00
#
_symmetry.space_group_name_H-M   'P 1'
#
loop_
_entity.id
_entity.type
_entity.pdbx_description
1 polymer ?
#
loop_
_entity_poly.entity_id
_entity_poly.type
_entity_poly.pdbx_seq_one_letter_code
_entity_poly.pdbx_strand_id
1 'polypeptide(L)' 'AIRNVRRDAMEQLKKSEKDGDISEDQLKKLSTQVQEATDSFVKQVDQTVKTKEDEIMQV' A
#
# COMPACT_ATOMS: atom_id res chain seq x y z
N ALA A 1 -8.18 5.94 3.17
CA ALA A 1 -7.45 6.39 1.97
C ALA A 1 -6.47 5.33 1.46
N ILE A 2 -5.35 5.04 2.17
CA ILE A 2 -4.29 4.12 1.70
C ILE A 2 -4.83 2.73 1.29
N ARG A 3 -5.70 2.12 2.11
CA ARG A 3 -6.27 0.79 1.81
C ARG A 3 -7.14 0.77 0.54
N ASN A 4 -7.79 1.88 0.20
CA ASN A 4 -8.60 1.99 -1.02
C ASN A 4 -7.68 2.05 -2.24
N VAL A 5 -6.63 2.89 -2.20
CA VAL A 5 -5.64 2.97 -3.27
C VAL A 5 -4.97 1.62 -3.52
N ARG A 6 -4.61 0.88 -2.46
CA ARG A 6 -4.10 -0.50 -2.59
C ARG A 6 -5.09 -1.40 -3.32
N ARG A 7 -6.37 -1.34 -2.96
CA ARG A 7 -7.41 -2.15 -3.60
C ARG A 7 -7.52 -1.81 -5.07
N ASP A 8 -7.61 -0.54 -5.42
CA ASP A 8 -7.73 -0.07 -6.80
C ASP A 8 -6.51 -0.48 -7.64
N ALA A 9 -5.29 -0.35 -7.09
CA ALA A 9 -4.07 -0.80 -7.73
C ALA A 9 -4.07 -2.33 -7.98
N MET A 10 -4.50 -3.12 -7.00
CA MET A 10 -4.60 -4.58 -7.15
C MET A 10 -5.66 -5.00 -8.18
N GLU A 11 -6.79 -4.29 -8.25
CA GLU A 11 -7.82 -4.52 -9.26
C GLU A 11 -7.29 -4.18 -10.66
N GLN A 12 -6.54 -3.08 -10.81
CA GLN A 12 -5.89 -2.72 -12.08
C GLN A 12 -4.85 -3.75 -12.52
N LEU A 13 -3.96 -4.20 -11.61
CA LEU A 13 -2.96 -5.22 -11.94
C LEU A 13 -3.60 -6.52 -12.40
N LYS A 14 -4.65 -6.98 -11.72
CA LYS A 14 -5.42 -8.17 -12.14
C LYS A 14 -6.10 -8.00 -13.49
N LYS A 15 -6.53 -6.78 -13.81
CA LYS A 15 -7.13 -6.48 -15.12
C LYS A 15 -6.05 -6.52 -16.21
N SER A 16 -4.91 -5.87 -15.99
CA SER A 16 -3.78 -5.88 -16.94
C SER A 16 -3.24 -7.27 -17.22
N GLU A 17 -3.24 -8.17 -16.24
CA GLU A 17 -2.87 -9.58 -16.47
C GLU A 17 -3.87 -10.30 -17.37
N LYS A 18 -5.17 -10.13 -17.12
CA LYS A 18 -6.23 -10.69 -17.97
C LYS A 18 -6.26 -10.14 -19.38
N ASP A 19 -5.95 -8.86 -19.53
CA ASP A 19 -5.87 -8.17 -20.82
C ASP A 19 -4.58 -8.56 -21.58
N GLY A 20 -3.65 -9.27 -20.93
CA GLY A 20 -2.40 -9.76 -21.51
C GLY A 20 -1.26 -8.75 -21.52
N ASP A 21 -1.44 -7.58 -20.88
CA ASP A 21 -0.43 -6.51 -20.80
C ASP A 21 0.76 -6.89 -19.91
N ILE A 22 0.54 -7.76 -18.92
CA ILE A 22 1.56 -8.27 -18.01
C ILE A 22 1.41 -9.78 -17.80
N SER A 23 2.52 -10.46 -17.56
CA SER A 23 2.53 -11.89 -17.21
C SER A 23 2.15 -12.13 -15.74
N GLU A 24 1.85 -13.40 -15.40
CA GLU A 24 1.60 -13.82 -14.01
C GLU A 24 2.79 -13.52 -13.08
N ASP A 25 4.02 -13.71 -13.56
CA ASP A 25 5.25 -13.37 -12.81
C ASP A 25 5.35 -11.86 -12.54
N GLN A 26 5.00 -11.04 -13.54
CA GLN A 26 4.96 -9.58 -13.37
C GLN A 26 3.86 -9.17 -12.40
N LEU A 27 2.67 -9.75 -12.50
CA LEU A 27 1.56 -9.53 -11.56
C LEU A 27 2.00 -9.81 -10.12
N LYS A 28 2.68 -10.95 -9.88
CA LYS A 28 3.17 -11.32 -8.55
C LYS A 28 4.17 -10.31 -8.02
N LYS A 29 5.16 -9.91 -8.84
CA LYS A 29 6.18 -8.92 -8.46
C LYS A 29 5.57 -7.56 -8.15
N LEU A 30 4.69 -7.06 -9.02
CA LEU A 30 4.04 -5.76 -8.85
C LEU A 30 3.11 -5.76 -7.64
N SER A 31 2.40 -6.86 -7.39
CA SER A 31 1.56 -7.02 -6.20
C SER A 31 2.38 -6.94 -4.91
N THR A 32 3.55 -7.59 -4.86
CA THR A 32 4.48 -7.47 -3.73
C THR A 32 4.92 -6.01 -3.52
N GLN A 33 5.31 -5.31 -4.59
CA GLN A 33 5.73 -3.91 -4.49
C GLN A 33 4.61 -2.98 -3.99
N VAL A 34 3.37 -3.17 -4.48
CA VAL A 34 2.21 -2.41 -4.00
C VAL A 34 1.96 -2.66 -2.52
N GLN A 35 2.12 -3.91 -2.07
CA GLN A 35 1.94 -4.28 -0.67
C GLN A 35 3.04 -3.66 0.21
N GLU A 36 4.31 -3.75 -0.19
CA GLU A 36 5.44 -3.13 0.53
C GLU A 36 5.29 -1.61 0.65
N ALA A 37 4.90 -0.93 -0.44
CA ALA A 37 4.62 0.50 -0.42
C ALA A 37 3.47 0.83 0.55
N THR A 38 2.39 0.06 0.50
CA THR A 38 1.25 0.22 1.42
C THR A 38 1.70 0.11 2.88
N ASP A 39 2.47 -0.93 3.21
CA ASP A 39 2.92 -1.17 4.58
C ASP A 39 3.87 -0.08 5.08
N SER A 40 4.73 0.45 4.20
CA SER A 40 5.58 1.59 4.52
C SER A 40 4.77 2.83 4.88
N PHE A 41 3.76 3.19 4.07
CA PHE A 41 2.94 4.36 4.35
C PHE A 41 2.06 4.20 5.60
N VAL A 42 1.54 3.00 5.86
CA VAL A 42 0.82 2.71 7.10
C VAL A 42 1.72 2.94 8.31
N LYS A 43 2.94 2.38 8.30
CA LYS A 43 3.91 2.59 9.39
C LYS A 43 4.25 4.05 9.62
N GLN A 44 4.40 4.84 8.55
CA GLN A 44 4.66 6.28 8.66
C GLN A 44 3.51 7.03 9.32
N VAL A 45 2.26 6.70 8.95
CA VAL A 45 1.06 7.27 9.59
C VAL A 45 1.02 6.88 11.06
N ASP A 46 1.19 5.61 11.40
CA ASP A 46 1.18 5.13 12.78
C ASP A 46 2.25 5.82 13.63
N GLN A 47 3.45 5.99 13.08
CA GLN A 47 4.53 6.70 13.77
C GLN A 47 4.20 8.19 13.97
N THR A 48 3.62 8.85 12.98
CA THR A 48 3.24 10.27 13.08
C THR A 48 2.15 10.47 14.13
N VAL A 49 1.15 9.59 14.15
CA VAL A 49 0.09 9.61 15.16
C VAL A 49 0.67 9.41 16.54
N LYS A 50 1.52 8.39 16.73
CA LYS A 50 2.16 8.12 18.02
C LYS A 50 2.99 9.31 18.52
N THR A 51 3.83 9.90 17.66
CA THR A 51 4.61 11.08 18.02
C THR A 51 3.70 12.23 18.47
N LYS A 52 2.58 12.45 17.78
CA LYS A 52 1.62 13.49 18.17
C LYS A 52 0.91 13.19 19.50
N GLU A 53 0.58 11.92 19.75
CA GLU A 53 0.02 11.48 21.03
C GLU A 53 1.00 11.70 22.19
N ASP A 54 2.27 11.33 22.01
CA ASP A 54 3.32 11.54 23.01
C ASP A 54 3.53 13.03 23.32
N GLU A 55 3.54 13.90 22.30
CA GLU A 55 3.60 15.37 22.46
C GLU A 55 2.41 15.92 23.25
N ILE A 56 1.22 15.37 23.07
CA ILE A 56 0.01 15.80 23.80
C ILE A 56 0.05 15.30 25.25
N MET A 57 0.62 14.13 25.51
CA MET A 57 0.72 13.54 26.85
C MET A 57 1.85 14.12 27.70
N GLN A 58 2.87 14.73 27.10
CA GLN A 58 3.83 15.57 27.81
C GLN A 58 3.20 16.93 28.14
N VAL A 59 2.46 16.97 29.25
CA VAL A 59 2.05 18.21 29.95
C VAL A 59 2.80 18.30 31.27
#